data_AF-A0A8B5Y426-F1
#
_entry.id   AF-A0A8B5Y426-F1
#
_cell.length_a   1.000
_cell.length_b   1.000
_cell.length_c   1.000
_cell.angle_alpha   90.00
_cell.angle_beta   90.00
_cell.angle_gamma   90.00
#
_symmetry.space_group_name_H-M   'P 1'
#
loop_
_entity.id
_entity.type
_entity.pdbx_description
1 polymer ?
#
loop_
_entity_poly.entity_id
_entity_poly.type
_entity_poly.pdbx_seq_one_letter_code
_entity_poly.pdbx_strand_id
1 'polypeptide(L)' 'MKNTFIPLSIAFLDSYGVILKILDMEPCIEDYCPTYDPGIFYYYAIEVNLG' A
#
# COMPACT_ATOMS: atom_id res chain seq x y z
N MET A 1 -4.50 6.09 -3.40
CA MET A 1 -5.65 5.16 -3.32
C MET A 1 -6.94 5.93 -3.51
N LYS A 2 -7.60 5.76 -4.66
CA LYS A 2 -8.81 6.51 -5.01
C LYS A 2 -9.98 6.06 -4.15
N ASN A 3 -10.73 7.00 -3.59
CA ASN A 3 -11.90 6.76 -2.73
C ASN A 3 -11.59 6.00 -1.43
N THR A 4 -10.34 6.07 -0.95
CA THR A 4 -9.96 5.62 0.39
C THR A 4 -9.93 6.82 1.33
N PHE A 5 -10.71 6.77 2.41
CA PHE A 5 -10.97 7.92 3.31
C PHE A 5 -10.19 7.88 4.63
N ILE A 6 -9.42 6.84 4.87
CA ILE A 6 -8.59 6.68 6.06
C ILE A 6 -7.13 6.45 5.67
N PRO A 7 -6.16 6.89 6.50
CA PRO A 7 -4.76 6.59 6.25
C PRO A 7 -4.48 5.10 6.49
N LEU A 8 -3.63 4.52 5.65
CA LEU A 8 -3.30 3.10 5.67
C LEU A 8 -1.78 2.91 5.55
N SER A 9 -1.28 1.76 6.00
CA SER A 9 0.02 1.22 5.60
C SER A 9 -0.19 -0.01 4.73
N ILE A 10 0.63 -0.17 3.69
CA ILE A 10 0.65 -1.34 2.82
C ILE A 10 1.97 -2.08 2.98
N ALA A 11 1.90 -3.35 3.39
CA ALA A 11 3.04 -4.25 3.40
C ALA A 11 3.04 -5.12 2.13
N PHE A 12 4.16 -5.14 1.41
CA PHE A 12 4.37 -5.99 0.24
C PHE A 12 5.18 -7.22 0.64
N LEU A 13 4.72 -8.42 0.31
CA LEU A 13 5.31 -9.68 0.76
C LEU A 13 5.72 -10.58 -0.43
N ASP A 14 6.74 -11.41 -0.23
CA ASP A 14 7.11 -12.49 -1.15
C ASP A 14 6.16 -13.70 -1.05
N SER A 15 6.42 -14.75 -1.84
CA SER A 15 5.61 -15.97 -1.86
C SER A 15 5.63 -16.76 -0.55
N TYR A 16 6.60 -16.52 0.33
CA TYR A 16 6.72 -17.16 1.63
C TYR A 16 6.12 -16.31 2.76
N GLY A 17 5.59 -15.13 2.45
CA GLY A 17 5.01 -14.21 3.41
C GLY A 17 6.04 -13.32 4.12
N VAL A 18 7.25 -13.18 3.59
CA VAL A 18 8.26 -12.26 4.13
C VAL A 18 7.95 -10.85 3.65
N ILE A 19 7.92 -9.88 4.58
CA ILE A 19 7.74 -8.46 4.24
C ILE A 19 8.99 -7.96 3.51
N LEU A 20 8.78 -7.48 2.29
CA LEU A 20 9.82 -6.91 1.42
C LEU A 20 9.91 -5.38 1.55
N LYS A 21 8.76 -4.71 1.68
CA LYS A 21 8.66 -3.25 1.76
C LYS A 21 7.35 -2.84 2.42
N ILE A 22 7.37 -1.70 3.11
CA ILE A 22 6.17 -1.04 3.63
C ILE A 22 6.12 0.39 3.06
N LEU A 23 4.93 0.82 2.64
CA LEU A 23 4.65 2.20 2.27
C LEU A 23 3.46 2.71 3.09
N ASP A 24 3.50 3.98 3.47
CA ASP A 24 2.34 4.66 4.05
C ASP A 24 1.54 5.33 2.94
N MET A 25 0.22 5.28 3.08
CA MET A 25 -0.74 5.76 2.10
C MET A 25 -1.62 6.85 2.69
N GLU A 26 -1.64 7.98 1.98
CA GLU A 26 -2.56 9.08 2.28
C GLU A 26 -3.93 8.86 1.61
N PRO A 27 -5.03 9.26 2.28
CA PRO A 27 -6.36 9.33 1.67
C PRO A 27 -6.35 10.16 0.38
N CYS A 28 -7.11 9.74 -0.63
CA CYS A 28 -7.25 10.51 -1.86
C CYS A 28 -8.67 10.43 -2.45
N ILE A 29 -9.27 11.60 -2.64
CA ILE A 29 -10.63 11.78 -3.19
C ILE A 29 -10.63 12.53 -4.53
N GLU A 30 -9.47 12.86 -5.05
CA GLU A 30 -9.31 13.58 -6.31
C GLU A 30 -9.41 12.63 -7.52
N ASP A 31 -9.52 13.21 -8.71
CA ASP A 31 -9.53 12.43 -9.96
C ASP A 31 -8.18 11.76 -10.22
N TYR A 32 -7.09 12.44 -9.84
CA TYR A 32 -5.71 11.96 -9.92
C TYR A 32 -5.19 11.65 -8.52
N CYS A 33 -4.86 10.38 -8.27
CA CYS A 33 -4.31 9.94 -7.01
C CYS A 33 -2.89 9.37 -7.17
N PRO A 34 -2.05 9.47 -6.13
CA PRO A 34 -0.74 8.84 -6.15
C PRO A 34 -0.87 7.32 -6.30
N THR A 35 0.09 6.75 -7.03
CA THR A 35 0.29 5.29 -7.14
C THR A 35 1.37 4.87 -6.15
N TYR A 36 1.09 3.82 -5.38
CA TYR A 36 2.01 3.29 -4.38
C TYR A 36 2.69 2.03 -4.93
N ASP A 37 3.68 2.23 -5.79
CA ASP A 37 4.48 1.14 -6.37
C ASP A 37 5.69 0.82 -5.47
N PRO A 38 5.86 -0.43 -5.00
CA PRO A 38 7.03 -0.79 -4.21
C PRO A 38 8.32 -0.82 -5.04
N GLY A 39 8.26 -0.85 -6.38
CA GLY A 39 9.41 -0.90 -7.28
C GLY A 39 10.14 -2.25 -7.28
N ILE A 40 9.49 -3.29 -6.75
CA ILE A 40 10.01 -4.66 -6.61
C ILE A 40 8.89 -5.66 -6.92
N PHE A 41 9.26 -6.88 -7.33
CA PHE A 41 8.28 -7.96 -7.47
C PHE A 41 7.80 -8.43 -6.08
N TYR A 42 6.50 -8.66 -5.96
CA TYR A 42 5.85 -9.16 -4.75
C TYR A 42 4.71 -10.10 -5.12
N TYR A 43 4.30 -10.94 -4.17
CA TYR A 43 3.18 -11.87 -4.33
C TYR A 43 1.91 -11.39 -3.62
N TYR A 44 2.08 -10.71 -2.47
CA TYR A 44 0.95 -10.22 -1.67
C TYR A 44 1.14 -8.76 -1.29
N ALA A 45 0.02 -8.06 -1.13
CA ALA A 45 -0.07 -6.72 -0.56
C ALA A 45 -1.14 -6.74 0.53
N ILE A 46 -0.78 -6.35 1.76
CA ILE A 46 -1.70 -6.30 2.90
C ILE A 46 -1.85 -4.84 3.33
N GLU A 47 -3.07 -4.33 3.29
CA GLU A 47 -3.43 -2.99 3.75
C GLU A 47 -4.00 -3.04 5.15
N VAL A 48 -3.49 -2.20 6.05
CA VAL A 48 -3.96 -2.04 7.43
C VAL A 48 -4.09 -0.56 7.78
N ASN A 49 -4.83 -0.23 8.84
CA ASN A 49 -4.87 1.12 9.37
C ASN A 49 -3.45 1.60 9.71
N LEU A 50 -3.12 2.85 9.35
CA LEU A 50 -1.82 3.45 9.67
C LEU A 50 -1.57 3.44 11.18
N GLY A 51 -0.45 2.85 11.63
CA GLY A 51 -0.06 2.74 13.04
C GLY A 51 1.22 1.95 13.28
#